data_AF-J4I8C7-F1
#
_entry.id   AF-J4I8C7-F1
#
_cell.length_a   1.000
_cell.length_b   1.000
_cell.length_c   1.000
_cell.angle_alpha   90.00
_cell.angle_beta   90.00
_cell.angle_gamma   90.00
#
_symmetry.space_group_name_H-M   'P 1'
#
loop_
_entity.id
_entity.type
_entity.pdbx_description
1 polymer ?
#
loop_
_entity_poly.entity_id
_entity_poly.type
_entity_poly.pdbx_seq_one_letter_code
_entity_poly.pdbx_strand_id
1 'polypeptide(L)'
;MFSKWPLREDPRNHCVPILDLFEDEDDPSHSYMVMPYLRCIDDPPFEMCQDKELPELSAEDPYDPFKVNIFILGIVFRRELYDKYSNVGFLVPLITAMIPAHPALRPDAAEALAPKQIRGSIWNVHKFWRLRERQHPFLMNHLLDAASLAWRP
;
A
#
# COMPACT_ATOMS: atom_id res chain seq x y z
N MET A 1 -11.57 -1.74 -12.24
CA MET A 1 -12.75 -1.12 -11.58
C MET A 1 -12.72 0.35 -11.96
N PHE A 2 -13.48 0.70 -13.00
CA PHE A 2 -13.38 1.99 -13.69
C PHE A 2 -14.73 2.70 -13.63
N SER A 3 -14.74 4.03 -13.55
CA SER A 3 -15.98 4.81 -13.48
C SER A 3 -16.25 5.57 -14.77
N LYS A 4 -17.48 5.46 -15.28
CA LYS A 4 -18.02 6.25 -16.39
C LYS A 4 -18.92 7.36 -15.83
N TRP A 5 -19.18 8.39 -16.62
CA TRP A 5 -20.22 9.38 -16.33
C TRP A 5 -21.58 8.71 -16.04
N PRO A 6 -22.40 9.20 -15.09
CA PRO A 6 -22.18 10.33 -14.17
C PRO A 6 -21.45 9.96 -12.88
N LEU A 7 -21.19 8.68 -12.62
CA LEU A 7 -20.58 8.19 -11.38
C LEU A 7 -19.18 8.76 -11.14
N ARG A 8 -18.48 9.19 -12.19
CA ARG A 8 -17.18 9.89 -12.10
C ARG A 8 -17.22 11.17 -11.25
N GLU A 9 -18.33 11.89 -11.24
CA GLU A 9 -18.43 13.16 -10.51
C GLU A 9 -18.72 13.00 -9.02
N ASP A 10 -19.06 11.79 -8.56
CA ASP A 10 -19.31 11.57 -7.14
C ASP A 10 -17.98 11.72 -6.37
N PRO A 11 -17.86 12.67 -5.42
CA PRO A 11 -16.64 12.86 -4.64
C PRO A 11 -16.26 11.64 -3.78
N ARG A 12 -17.20 10.70 -3.56
CA ARG A 12 -16.95 9.42 -2.88
C ARG A 12 -16.38 8.35 -3.81
N ASN A 13 -16.40 8.59 -5.12
CA ASN A 13 -15.88 7.66 -6.10
C ASN A 13 -14.38 7.90 -6.34
N HIS A 14 -13.56 7.01 -5.80
CA HIS A 14 -12.11 7.03 -5.98
C HIS A 14 -11.61 6.14 -7.13
N CYS A 15 -12.53 5.60 -7.95
CA CYS A 15 -12.14 4.81 -9.10
C CYS A 15 -11.49 5.69 -10.18
N VAL A 16 -10.54 5.12 -10.89
CA VAL A 16 -9.92 5.77 -12.05
C VAL A 16 -11.00 6.07 -13.10
N PRO A 17 -11.10 7.32 -13.56
CA PRO A 17 -12.11 7.69 -14.54
C PRO A 17 -11.75 7.19 -15.94
N ILE A 18 -12.76 6.69 -16.65
CA ILE A 18 -12.68 6.52 -18.11
C ILE A 18 -13.06 7.86 -18.74
N LEU A 19 -12.12 8.43 -19.49
CA LEU A 19 -12.35 9.67 -20.23
C LEU A 19 -13.10 9.37 -21.53
N ASP A 20 -12.70 8.30 -22.21
CA ASP A 20 -13.33 7.87 -23.45
C ASP A 20 -13.14 6.38 -23.74
N LEU A 21 -13.98 5.82 -24.59
CA LEU A 21 -13.89 4.45 -25.10
C LEU A 21 -14.26 4.47 -26.58
N PHE A 22 -13.32 4.06 -27.42
CA PHE A 22 -13.52 3.97 -28.87
C PHE A 22 -13.30 2.54 -29.35
N GLU A 23 -14.04 2.12 -30.35
CA GLU A 23 -13.82 0.84 -31.04
C GLU A 23 -12.76 1.03 -32.13
N ASP A 24 -11.96 0.01 -32.39
CA ASP A 24 -11.01 0.03 -33.50
C ASP A 24 -11.79 -0.04 -34.83
N GLU A 25 -11.48 0.85 -35.77
CA GLU A 25 -12.18 0.92 -37.06
C GLU A 25 -11.89 -0.29 -37.96
N ASP A 26 -10.74 -0.94 -37.78
CA ASP A 26 -10.29 -2.09 -38.57
C ASP A 26 -10.64 -3.43 -37.90
N ASP A 27 -10.80 -3.47 -36.58
CA ASP A 27 -11.15 -4.68 -35.81
C ASP A 27 -12.20 -4.41 -34.69
N PRO A 28 -13.48 -4.75 -34.92
CA PRO A 28 -14.55 -4.57 -33.94
C PRO A 28 -14.38 -5.36 -32.63
N SER A 29 -13.42 -6.29 -32.54
CA SER A 29 -13.12 -7.01 -31.30
C SER A 29 -12.20 -6.24 -30.35
N HIS A 30 -11.57 -5.16 -30.83
CA HIS A 30 -10.67 -4.32 -30.05
C HIS A 30 -11.30 -2.97 -29.72
N SER A 31 -11.06 -2.48 -28.51
CA SER A 31 -11.47 -1.14 -28.09
C SER A 31 -10.35 -0.45 -27.33
N TYR A 32 -10.20 0.85 -27.58
CA TYR A 32 -9.24 1.72 -26.92
C TYR A 32 -9.92 2.46 -25.78
N MET A 33 -9.38 2.29 -24.58
CA MET A 33 -9.83 3.01 -23.39
C MET A 33 -8.88 4.18 -23.09
N VAL A 34 -9.41 5.39 -23.09
CA VAL A 34 -8.65 6.59 -22.70
C VAL A 34 -8.87 6.86 -21.22
N MET A 35 -7.76 6.92 -20.48
CA MET A 35 -7.74 7.22 -19.05
C MET A 35 -6.64 8.25 -18.73
N PRO A 36 -6.74 9.00 -17.63
CA PRO A 36 -5.67 9.90 -17.21
C PRO A 36 -4.40 9.12 -16.93
N TYR A 37 -3.25 9.73 -17.24
CA TYR A 37 -1.96 9.19 -16.86
C TYR A 37 -1.79 9.29 -15.34
N LEU A 38 -1.88 8.17 -14.63
CA LEU A 38 -1.88 8.16 -13.16
C LEU A 38 -0.46 8.25 -12.58
N ARG A 39 0.48 7.48 -13.14
CA ARG A 39 1.91 7.49 -12.78
C ARG A 39 2.70 6.64 -13.79
N CYS A 40 4.00 6.91 -13.95
CA CYS A 40 4.90 6.00 -14.67
C CYS A 40 4.95 4.65 -13.95
N ILE A 41 4.94 3.57 -14.73
CA ILE A 41 4.94 2.20 -14.17
C ILE A 41 6.23 1.89 -13.40
N ASP A 42 7.32 2.55 -13.77
CA ASP A 42 8.64 2.42 -13.15
C ASP A 42 8.90 3.41 -12.01
N ASP A 43 7.89 4.18 -11.59
CA ASP A 43 8.01 5.15 -10.50
C ASP A 43 6.88 4.96 -9.46
N PRO A 44 7.17 4.51 -8.23
CA PRO A 44 8.50 4.05 -7.78
C PRO A 44 8.91 2.75 -8.51
N PRO A 45 10.22 2.47 -8.61
CA PRO A 45 10.71 1.27 -9.27
C PRO A 45 10.12 0.02 -8.61
N PHE A 46 9.80 -0.99 -9.41
CA PHE A 46 9.33 -2.27 -8.90
C PHE A 46 10.39 -2.87 -7.96
N GLU A 47 10.05 -2.94 -6.68
CA GLU A 47 10.84 -3.69 -5.71
C GLU A 47 10.38 -5.15 -5.73
N MET A 48 11.20 -6.03 -6.28
CA MET A 48 10.97 -7.46 -6.13
C MET A 48 11.30 -7.85 -4.68
N CYS A 49 10.32 -8.39 -3.96
CA CYS A 49 10.62 -9.29 -2.85
C CYS A 49 11.42 -10.44 -3.46
N GLN A 50 12.73 -10.49 -3.20
CA GLN A 50 13.60 -11.50 -3.80
C GLN A 50 13.05 -12.90 -3.51
N ASP A 51 13.10 -13.82 -4.48
CA ASP A 51 12.62 -15.20 -4.36
C ASP A 51 13.16 -15.91 -3.09
N LYS A 52 14.32 -15.51 -2.58
CA LYS A 52 14.90 -16.02 -1.34
C LYS A 52 14.11 -15.70 -0.07
N GLU A 53 13.28 -14.65 -0.10
CA GLU A 53 12.44 -14.27 1.04
C GLU A 53 11.07 -14.98 1.02
N LEU A 54 10.67 -15.54 -0.12
CA LEU A 54 9.43 -16.30 -0.29
C LEU A 54 9.76 -17.79 -0.43
N PRO A 55 9.87 -18.54 0.69
CA PRO A 55 10.20 -19.97 0.65
C PRO A 55 9.18 -20.81 -0.13
N GLU A 56 8.00 -20.25 -0.42
CA GLU A 56 6.90 -20.87 -1.17
C GLU A 56 6.93 -20.66 -2.69
N LEU A 57 7.85 -19.84 -3.24
CA LEU A 57 8.07 -19.74 -4.69
C LEU A 57 8.97 -20.87 -5.21
N SER A 58 8.80 -22.08 -4.67
CA SER A 58 9.35 -23.29 -5.27
C SER A 58 8.44 -23.71 -6.42
N ALA A 59 9.02 -24.11 -7.55
CA ALA A 59 8.25 -24.66 -8.67
C ALA A 59 7.59 -26.01 -8.34
N GLU A 60 7.94 -26.64 -7.22
CA GLU A 60 7.61 -28.03 -6.91
C GLU A 60 6.37 -28.19 -6.04
N ASP A 61 5.98 -27.17 -5.25
CA ASP A 61 4.87 -27.28 -4.29
C ASP A 61 3.74 -26.29 -4.59
N PRO A 62 2.46 -26.73 -4.62
CA PRO A 62 1.32 -25.84 -4.70
C PRO A 62 1.28 -24.89 -3.50
N TYR A 63 1.21 -23.59 -3.76
CA TYR A 63 1.11 -22.56 -2.73
C TYR A 63 -0.26 -21.85 -2.76
N ASP A 64 -0.65 -21.28 -1.62
CA ASP A 64 -1.82 -20.42 -1.54
C ASP A 64 -1.45 -18.97 -1.92
N PRO A 65 -1.95 -18.44 -3.05
CA PRO A 65 -1.62 -17.08 -3.50
C PRO A 65 -2.08 -16.00 -2.52
N PHE A 66 -3.08 -16.26 -1.67
CA PHE A 66 -3.53 -15.29 -0.68
C PHE A 66 -2.52 -15.13 0.45
N LYS A 67 -1.90 -16.23 0.91
CA LYS A 67 -0.85 -16.19 1.95
C LYS A 67 0.42 -15.52 1.46
N VAL A 68 0.73 -15.62 0.16
CA VAL A 68 1.81 -14.87 -0.49
C VAL A 68 1.55 -13.37 -0.41
N ASN A 69 0.34 -12.92 -0.75
CA ASN A 69 -0.01 -11.50 -0.69
C ASN A 69 0.11 -10.93 0.74
N ILE A 70 -0.30 -11.70 1.76
CA ILE A 70 -0.13 -11.31 3.16
C ILE A 70 1.35 -11.14 3.51
N PHE A 71 2.21 -12.06 3.06
CA PHE A 71 3.65 -11.97 3.27
C PHE A 71 4.26 -10.73 2.59
N ILE A 72 3.94 -10.52 1.31
CA ILE A 72 4.43 -9.36 0.54
C ILE A 72 4.01 -8.05 1.21
N LEU A 73 2.75 -7.92 1.61
CA LEU A 73 2.27 -6.75 2.34
C LEU A 73 3.02 -6.52 3.65
N GLY A 74 3.30 -7.60 4.40
CA GLY A 74 4.13 -7.53 5.60
C GLY A 74 5.52 -6.99 5.30
N ILE A 75 6.19 -7.52 4.27
CA ILE A 75 7.51 -7.06 3.82
C ILE A 75 7.49 -5.59 3.41
N VAL A 76 6.47 -5.16 2.67
CA VAL A 76 6.27 -3.75 2.30
C VAL A 76 6.14 -2.89 3.55
N PHE A 77 5.31 -3.27 4.52
CA PHE A 77 5.20 -2.51 5.77
C PHE A 77 6.51 -2.47 6.57
N ARG A 78 7.32 -3.53 6.53
CA ARG A 78 8.64 -3.53 7.16
C ARG A 78 9.59 -2.55 6.47
N ARG A 79 9.82 -2.73 5.16
CA ARG A 79 10.84 -2.00 4.39
C ARG A 79 10.45 -0.55 4.10
N GLU A 80 9.22 -0.34 3.66
CA GLU A 80 8.76 0.97 3.21
C GLU A 80 8.28 1.85 4.36
N LEU A 81 7.80 1.25 5.45
CA LEU A 81 7.32 2.01 6.60
C LEU A 81 8.26 1.91 7.81
N TYR A 82 8.42 0.71 8.38
CA TYR A 82 9.09 0.55 9.68
C TYR A 82 10.59 0.90 9.66
N ASP A 83 11.30 0.50 8.61
CA ASP A 83 12.73 0.75 8.48
C ASP A 83 13.02 2.22 8.14
N LYS A 84 12.15 2.85 7.34
CA LYS A 84 12.30 4.27 6.93
C LYS A 84 11.85 5.24 8.01
N TYR A 85 10.77 4.95 8.73
CA TYR A 85 10.14 5.89 9.65
C TYR A 85 10.19 5.43 11.11
N SER A 86 10.39 6.38 12.02
CA SER A 86 10.47 6.12 13.47
C SER A 86 9.10 6.08 14.16
N ASN A 87 8.12 6.81 13.64
CA ASN A 87 6.81 6.99 14.26
C ASN A 87 5.76 5.94 13.86
N VAL A 88 6.19 4.80 13.30
CA VAL A 88 5.32 3.71 12.85
C VAL A 88 5.52 2.41 13.66
N GLY A 89 6.06 2.51 14.87
CA GLY A 89 6.29 1.35 15.74
C GLY A 89 5.04 0.54 16.08
N PHE A 90 3.86 1.16 15.98
CA PHE A 90 2.57 0.48 16.17
C PHE A 90 2.29 -0.62 15.12
N LEU A 91 2.99 -0.60 13.98
CA LEU A 91 2.86 -1.63 12.95
C LEU A 91 3.62 -2.91 13.27
N VAL A 92 4.56 -2.90 14.22
CA VAL A 92 5.43 -4.06 14.53
C VAL A 92 4.64 -5.35 14.83
N PRO A 93 3.58 -5.34 15.66
CA PRO A 93 2.81 -6.55 15.91
C PRO A 93 2.13 -7.12 14.65
N LEU A 94 1.72 -6.24 13.73
CA LEU A 94 1.12 -6.64 12.45
C LEU A 94 2.18 -7.21 11.51
N ILE A 95 3.29 -6.50 11.35
CA ILE A 95 4.43 -6.90 10.51
C ILE A 95 4.94 -8.29 10.93
N THR A 96 5.12 -8.50 12.23
CA THR A 96 5.61 -9.79 12.76
C THR A 96 4.61 -10.93 12.56
N ALA A 97 3.31 -10.66 12.55
CA ALA A 97 2.29 -11.67 12.23
C ALA A 97 2.21 -12.01 10.73
N MET A 98 2.56 -11.07 9.84
CA MET A 98 2.43 -11.24 8.38
C MET A 98 3.65 -11.88 7.71
N ILE A 99 4.85 -11.75 8.29
CA ILE A 99 6.13 -12.24 7.74
C ILE A 99 6.59 -13.65 8.27
N PRO A 100 5.78 -14.51 8.95
CA PRO A 100 6.21 -15.88 9.22
C PRO A 100 6.64 -16.63 7.96
N ALA A 101 7.76 -17.35 8.04
CA ALA A 101 8.28 -18.17 6.94
C ALA A 101 7.28 -19.25 6.52
N HIS A 102 6.50 -19.78 7.46
CA HIS A 102 5.50 -20.80 7.17
C HIS A 102 4.12 -20.16 6.86
N PRO A 103 3.52 -20.42 5.68
CA PRO A 103 2.26 -19.79 5.26
C PRO A 103 1.09 -19.98 6.21
N ALA A 104 0.99 -21.16 6.85
CA ALA A 104 -0.12 -21.48 7.75
C ALA A 104 -0.13 -20.65 9.04
N LEU A 105 1.01 -20.05 9.42
CA LEU A 105 1.11 -19.20 10.60
C LEU A 105 0.69 -17.76 10.32
N ARG A 106 0.56 -17.38 9.04
CA ARG A 106 0.16 -16.03 8.67
C ARG A 106 -1.34 -15.88 8.88
N PRO A 107 -1.83 -14.71 9.31
CA PRO A 107 -3.26 -14.44 9.39
C PRO A 107 -3.88 -14.43 7.99
N ASP A 108 -5.20 -14.58 7.93
CA ASP A 108 -5.96 -14.18 6.75
C ASP A 108 -6.08 -12.63 6.64
N ALA A 109 -6.44 -12.11 5.47
CA ALA A 109 -6.65 -10.67 5.28
C ALA A 109 -7.71 -10.11 6.23
N ALA A 110 -8.80 -10.85 6.48
CA ALA A 110 -9.84 -10.43 7.42
C ALA A 110 -9.32 -10.40 8.87
N GLU A 111 -8.47 -11.34 9.23
CA GLU A 111 -7.85 -11.43 10.56
C GLU A 111 -6.80 -10.33 10.76
N ALA A 112 -6.01 -10.03 9.73
CA ALA A 112 -5.03 -8.93 9.73
C ALA A 112 -5.70 -7.55 9.82
N LEU A 113 -6.89 -7.40 9.23
CA LEU A 113 -7.69 -6.17 9.28
C LEU A 113 -8.38 -5.95 10.63
N ALA A 114 -8.45 -6.97 11.49
CA ALA A 114 -9.19 -6.93 12.76
C ALA A 114 -8.92 -5.60 13.53
N PRO A 115 -9.91 -4.69 13.61
CA PRO A 115 -9.68 -3.27 13.97
C PRO A 115 -9.19 -2.98 15.40
N LYS A 116 -9.08 -3.98 16.27
CA LYS A 116 -8.89 -3.75 17.72
C LYS A 116 -7.44 -3.65 18.16
N GLN A 117 -6.49 -4.30 17.48
CA GLN A 117 -5.11 -4.38 18.00
C GLN A 117 -4.29 -3.10 17.74
N ILE A 118 -4.50 -2.45 16.59
CA ILE A 118 -3.60 -1.38 16.11
C ILE A 118 -4.24 0.00 16.24
N ARG A 119 -5.52 0.12 15.86
CA ARG A 119 -6.26 1.39 15.86
C ARG A 119 -6.44 1.98 17.26
N GLY A 120 -6.46 1.13 18.30
CA GLY A 120 -6.52 1.54 19.71
C GLY A 120 -5.19 2.10 20.24
N SER A 121 -4.05 1.74 19.64
CA SER A 121 -2.72 2.23 20.04
C SER A 121 -2.35 3.55 19.36
N ILE A 122 -3.08 3.97 18.34
CA ILE A 122 -2.87 5.24 17.65
C ILE A 122 -3.61 6.33 18.41
N TRP A 123 -2.91 7.01 19.30
CA TRP A 123 -3.44 8.18 20.01
C TRP A 123 -3.94 9.22 18.99
N ASN A 124 -5.04 9.93 19.25
CA ASN A 124 -5.65 10.83 18.25
C ASN A 124 -4.67 11.87 17.70
N VAL A 125 -3.70 12.29 18.51
CA VAL A 125 -2.61 13.15 18.06
C VAL A 125 -1.78 12.51 16.94
N HIS A 126 -1.47 11.20 17.01
CA HIS A 126 -0.66 10.43 16.03
C HIS A 126 -1.22 10.45 14.60
N LYS A 127 -2.53 10.66 14.43
CA LYS A 127 -3.18 10.77 13.12
C LYS A 127 -2.83 12.07 12.37
N PHE A 128 -2.29 13.05 13.08
CA PHE A 128 -1.94 14.37 12.55
C PHE A 128 -0.44 14.54 12.32
N TRP A 129 0.38 13.52 12.59
CA TRP A 129 1.83 13.62 12.42
C TRP A 129 2.26 13.18 11.04
N ARG A 130 3.22 13.92 10.48
CA ARG A 130 3.96 13.50 9.29
C ARG A 130 4.81 12.26 9.62
N LEU A 131 5.08 11.42 8.62
CA LEU A 131 6.06 10.35 8.74
C LEU A 131 7.45 10.93 9.04
N ARG A 132 8.12 10.43 10.08
CA ARG A 132 9.42 10.93 10.56
C ARG A 132 10.54 9.98 10.15
N GLU A 133 11.32 10.37 9.15
CA GLU A 133 12.44 9.56 8.66
C GLU A 133 13.49 9.34 9.75
N ARG A 134 13.95 8.10 9.91
CA ARG A 134 14.94 7.72 10.93
C ARG A 134 16.31 8.34 10.67
N GLN A 135 16.66 8.57 9.41
CA GLN A 135 17.99 9.05 9.01
C GLN A 135 18.10 10.59 8.98
N HIS A 136 16.99 11.31 9.18
CA HIS A 136 16.97 12.75 9.04
C HIS A 136 17.44 13.46 10.35
N PRO A 137 18.31 14.50 10.27
CA PRO A 137 18.74 15.27 11.44
C PRO A 137 17.57 15.73 12.33
N PHE A 138 17.71 15.52 13.64
CA PHE A 138 16.69 15.79 14.67
C PHE A 138 16.03 17.18 14.53
N LEU A 139 16.82 18.20 14.21
CA LEU A 139 16.34 19.58 14.06
C LEU A 139 15.36 19.77 12.90
N MET A 140 15.58 19.07 11.78
CA MET A 140 14.71 19.22 10.61
C MET A 140 13.36 18.53 10.84
N ASN A 141 13.34 17.39 11.54
CA ASN A 141 12.08 16.74 11.90
C ASN A 141 11.21 17.67 12.76
N HIS A 142 11.81 18.40 13.69
CA HIS A 142 11.09 19.41 14.49
C HIS A 142 10.59 20.61 13.66
N LEU A 143 11.41 21.13 12.74
CA LEU A 143 11.00 22.21 11.84
C LEU A 143 9.85 21.80 10.91
N LEU A 144 9.93 20.60 10.34
CA LEU A 144 8.91 20.05 9.44
C LEU A 144 7.62 19.71 10.18
N ASP A 145 7.70 19.24 11.42
CA ASP A 145 6.52 19.00 12.26
C ASP A 145 5.80 20.31 12.59
N ALA A 146 6.54 21.36 12.98
CA ALA A 146 5.98 22.68 13.22
C ALA A 146 5.33 23.28 11.96
N ALA A 147 5.99 23.15 10.80
CA ALA A 147 5.43 23.57 9.52
C ALA A 147 4.17 22.78 9.13
N SER A 148 4.14 21.47 9.40
CA SER A 148 2.98 20.61 9.10
C SER A 148 1.76 20.91 9.97
N LEU A 149 1.98 21.38 11.20
CA LEU A 149 0.92 21.84 12.11
C LEU A 149 0.43 23.24 11.75
N ALA A 150 1.30 24.11 11.22
CA ALA A 150 0.98 25.49 10.87
C ALA A 150 0.30 25.64 9.49
N TRP A 151 0.52 24.70 8.55
CA TRP A 151 0.00 24.77 7.17
C TRP A 151 -1.34 24.04 6.95
N ARG A 152 -1.96 23.46 8.00
CA ARG A 152 -3.29 22.83 7.86
C ARG A 152 -4.38 23.77 8.41
N PRO A 153 -5.37 24.17 7.57
CA PRO A 153 -6.45 25.08 7.95
C PRO A 153 -7.44 24.47 8.94
#